data_AF-A0A6N7YQ04-F1
#
_entry.id   AF-A0A6N7YQ04-F1
#
_cell.length_a   1.000
_cell.length_b   1.000
_cell.length_c   1.000
_cell.angle_alpha   90.00
_cell.angle_beta   90.00
_cell.angle_gamma   90.00
#
_symmetry.space_group_name_H-M   'P 1'
#
loop_
_entity.id
_entity.type
_entity.pdbx_description
1 polymer ?
#
loop_
_entity_poly.entity_id
_entity_poly.type
_entity_poly.pdbx_seq_one_letter_code
_entity_poly.pdbx_strand_id
1 'polypeptide(L)'
;MNTKRSQALKTALRRIRDSPLRTEPEDQLVDLVIAAEALYLNDQPKDRSELRHRASQRAALFSDDPDKPQIRRFIQSAYDARSAVAHGGALDVKVLRMRDGKRPESVKQFVNNLDAFIRAAALKAVTLVASGKMLDWQGWEAQMLDSAPPVS
;
A
#
# COMPACT_ATOMS: atom_id res chain seq x y z
N MET A 1 -18.42 14.98 -5.68
CA MET A 1 -17.21 14.20 -5.32
C MET A 1 -17.32 13.80 -3.86
N ASN A 2 -17.27 12.51 -3.51
CA ASN A 2 -17.39 12.08 -2.11
C ASN A 2 -16.19 12.61 -1.30
N THR A 3 -16.43 13.58 -0.42
CA THR A 3 -15.40 14.40 0.25
C THR A 3 -14.37 13.56 1.00
N LYS A 4 -14.81 12.44 1.60
CA LYS A 4 -13.93 11.49 2.33
C LYS A 4 -12.87 10.84 1.43
N ARG A 5 -13.22 10.44 0.21
CA ARG A 5 -12.30 9.79 -0.75
C ARG A 5 -11.25 10.77 -1.27
N SER A 6 -11.67 12.01 -1.55
CA SER A 6 -10.74 13.09 -1.88
C SER A 6 -9.74 13.36 -0.75
N GLN A 7 -10.19 13.23 0.51
CA GLN A 7 -9.36 13.44 1.69
C GLN A 7 -8.37 12.29 1.90
N ALA A 8 -8.76 11.06 1.58
CA ALA A 8 -7.88 9.91 1.62
C ALA A 8 -6.74 10.04 0.59
N LEU A 9 -7.06 10.40 -0.65
CA LEU A 9 -6.02 10.65 -1.67
C LEU A 9 -5.10 11.82 -1.28
N LYS A 10 -5.64 12.93 -0.77
CA LYS A 10 -4.83 14.03 -0.23
C LYS A 10 -3.91 13.57 0.91
N THR A 11 -4.39 12.66 1.77
CA THR A 11 -3.60 12.10 2.86
C THR A 11 -2.46 11.23 2.34
N ALA A 12 -2.73 10.37 1.37
CA ALA A 12 -1.70 9.56 0.72
C ALA A 12 -0.61 10.45 0.10
N LEU A 13 -1.00 11.44 -0.72
CA LEU A 13 -0.07 12.35 -1.38
C LEU A 13 0.78 13.14 -0.40
N ARG A 14 0.17 13.63 0.68
CA ARG A 14 0.90 14.34 1.76
C ARG A 14 1.92 13.43 2.44
N ARG A 15 1.55 12.20 2.81
CA ARG A 15 2.46 11.24 3.44
C ARG A 15 3.62 10.85 2.53
N ILE A 16 3.36 10.64 1.24
CA ILE A 16 4.39 10.38 0.23
C ILE A 16 5.34 11.57 0.07
N ARG A 17 4.82 12.80 0.10
CA ARG A 17 5.63 14.02 0.01
C ARG A 17 6.50 14.22 1.25
N ASP A 18 5.96 13.94 2.43
CA ASP A 18 6.62 14.20 3.70
C ASP A 18 7.63 13.07 4.07
N SER A 19 7.43 11.84 3.57
CA SER A 19 8.29 10.68 3.86
C SER A 19 9.80 10.97 3.64
N PRO A 20 10.26 11.51 2.50
CA PRO A 20 11.69 11.79 2.29
C PRO A 20 12.31 12.80 3.27
N LEU A 21 11.49 13.55 4.02
CA LEU A 21 11.94 14.52 5.03
C LEU A 21 12.30 13.85 6.36
N ARG A 22 12.00 12.56 6.53
CA ARG A 22 12.39 11.81 7.73
C ARG A 22 13.85 11.39 7.67
N THR A 23 14.53 11.54 8.80
CA THR A 23 15.93 11.12 8.97
C THR A 23 16.05 9.59 8.99
N GLU A 24 15.16 8.93 9.74
CA GLU A 24 15.20 7.47 9.93
C GLU A 24 14.32 6.73 8.90
N PRO A 25 14.83 5.66 8.24
CA PRO A 25 14.04 4.83 7.32
C PRO A 25 12.76 4.23 7.95
N GLU A 26 12.77 3.97 9.25
CA GLU A 26 11.63 3.46 10.02
C GLU A 26 10.46 4.46 10.00
N ASP A 27 10.75 5.76 10.15
CA ASP A 27 9.75 6.81 10.08
C ASP A 27 9.22 6.99 8.65
N GLN A 28 10.09 6.84 7.65
CA GLN A 28 9.69 6.82 6.23
C GLN A 28 8.72 5.67 5.96
N LEU A 29 9.06 4.47 6.44
CA LEU A 29 8.20 3.29 6.34
C LEU A 29 6.82 3.56 6.94
N VAL A 30 6.75 4.17 8.12
CA VAL A 30 5.48 4.50 8.78
C VAL A 30 4.64 5.45 7.91
N ASP A 31 5.23 6.52 7.37
CA ASP A 31 4.50 7.45 6.50
C ASP A 31 4.01 6.76 5.22
N LEU A 32 4.84 5.91 4.59
CA LEU A 32 4.47 5.15 3.39
C LEU A 32 3.36 4.13 3.64
N VAL A 33 3.35 3.45 4.80
CA VAL A 33 2.26 2.54 5.17
C VAL A 33 0.96 3.32 5.42
N ILE A 34 1.01 4.50 6.06
CA ILE A 34 -0.18 5.36 6.18
C ILE A 34 -0.67 5.81 4.79
N ALA A 35 0.23 6.09 3.85
CA ALA A 35 -0.15 6.39 2.47
C ALA A 35 -0.85 5.20 1.81
N ALA A 36 -0.34 3.98 2.02
CA ALA A 36 -0.96 2.74 1.54
C ALA A 36 -2.35 2.54 2.14
N GLU A 37 -2.53 2.73 3.46
CA GLU A 37 -3.84 2.69 4.12
C GLU A 37 -4.82 3.70 3.50
N ALA A 38 -4.37 4.93 3.29
CA ALA A 38 -5.20 5.96 2.68
C ALA A 38 -5.57 5.64 1.22
N LEU A 39 -4.72 4.95 0.46
CA LEU A 39 -5.03 4.52 -0.90
C LEU A 39 -5.99 3.32 -0.92
N TYR A 40 -5.68 2.29 -0.13
CA TYR A 40 -6.30 0.96 -0.25
C TYR A 40 -7.41 0.69 0.76
N LEU A 41 -7.56 1.48 1.82
CA LEU A 41 -8.46 1.22 2.95
C LEU A 41 -9.39 2.41 3.26
N ASN A 42 -9.65 3.27 2.26
CA ASN A 42 -10.41 4.53 2.44
C ASN A 42 -11.91 4.39 2.70
N ASP A 43 -12.42 3.16 2.72
CA ASP A 43 -13.83 2.77 2.89
C ASP A 43 -14.08 1.96 4.18
N GLN A 44 -13.07 1.81 5.06
CA GLN A 44 -13.06 0.76 6.10
C GLN A 44 -13.62 1.17 7.49
N PRO A 45 -14.34 0.25 8.16
CA PRO A 45 -14.64 0.30 9.59
C PRO A 45 -13.62 -0.46 10.47
N LYS A 46 -13.15 0.23 11.52
CA LYS A 46 -12.50 -0.14 12.82
C LYS A 46 -11.68 -1.44 13.06
N ASP A 47 -11.79 -2.56 12.35
CA ASP A 47 -11.04 -3.78 12.70
C ASP A 47 -9.65 -3.83 12.06
N ARG A 48 -8.60 -3.97 12.89
CA ARG A 48 -7.18 -3.88 12.48
C ARG A 48 -6.64 -5.16 11.83
N SER A 49 -7.15 -6.33 12.20
CA SER A 49 -6.60 -7.62 11.76
C SER A 49 -6.82 -7.86 10.25
N GLU A 50 -7.93 -7.36 9.71
CA GLU A 50 -8.25 -7.45 8.29
C GLU A 50 -7.51 -6.40 7.44
N LEU A 51 -7.00 -5.31 8.03
CA LEU A 51 -6.39 -4.21 7.27
C LEU A 51 -5.17 -4.69 6.47
N ARG A 52 -4.29 -5.47 7.10
CA ARG A 52 -3.11 -6.06 6.43
C ARG A 52 -3.52 -6.91 5.23
N HIS A 53 -4.50 -7.80 5.43
CA HIS A 53 -4.94 -8.72 4.38
C HIS A 53 -5.57 -7.94 3.22
N ARG A 54 -6.54 -7.08 3.52
CA ARG A 54 -7.26 -6.27 2.52
C ARG A 54 -6.34 -5.31 1.78
N ALA A 55 -5.44 -4.61 2.48
CA ALA A 55 -4.46 -3.73 1.84
C ALA A 55 -3.57 -4.51 0.87
N SER A 56 -3.08 -5.68 1.27
CA SER A 56 -2.24 -6.51 0.39
C SER A 56 -2.99 -6.99 -0.85
N GLN A 57 -4.25 -7.43 -0.70
CA GLN A 57 -5.10 -7.87 -1.80
C GLN A 57 -5.41 -6.73 -2.77
N ARG A 58 -5.86 -5.59 -2.25
CA ARG A 58 -6.20 -4.40 -3.05
C ARG A 58 -4.97 -3.83 -3.73
N ALA A 59 -3.82 -3.78 -3.08
CA ALA A 59 -2.58 -3.33 -3.70
C ALA A 59 -2.17 -4.24 -4.87
N ALA A 60 -2.30 -5.56 -4.73
CA ALA A 60 -2.02 -6.50 -5.82
C ALA A 60 -2.95 -6.27 -7.02
N LEU A 61 -4.27 -6.21 -6.78
CA LEU A 61 -5.27 -5.96 -7.81
C LEU A 61 -5.08 -4.61 -8.49
N PHE A 62 -4.71 -3.58 -7.72
CA PHE A 62 -4.49 -2.22 -8.23
C PHE A 62 -3.23 -2.09 -9.07
N SER A 63 -2.17 -2.81 -8.71
CA SER A 63 -0.92 -2.78 -9.45
C SER A 63 -1.10 -3.35 -10.86
N ASP A 64 -0.31 -2.89 -11.80
CA ASP A 64 -0.20 -3.51 -13.14
C ASP A 64 0.81 -4.66 -13.16
N ASP A 65 1.28 -5.08 -11.98
CA ASP A 65 2.24 -6.17 -11.84
C ASP A 65 1.58 -7.52 -12.16
N PRO A 66 2.18 -8.38 -13.00
CA PRO A 66 1.64 -9.71 -13.25
C PRO A 66 1.75 -10.62 -12.02
N ASP A 67 2.77 -10.46 -11.17
CA ASP A 67 2.96 -11.31 -9.99
C ASP A 67 2.19 -10.80 -8.77
N LYS A 68 0.86 -10.97 -8.84
CA LYS A 68 -0.07 -10.60 -7.75
C LYS A 68 0.32 -11.22 -6.39
N PRO A 69 0.67 -12.53 -6.31
CA PRO A 69 1.13 -13.12 -5.06
C PRO A 69 2.33 -12.40 -4.45
N GLN A 70 3.30 -11.99 -5.27
CA GLN A 70 4.48 -11.30 -4.79
C GLN A 70 4.16 -9.89 -4.28
N ILE A 71 3.28 -9.15 -4.95
CA ILE A 71 2.80 -7.86 -4.43
C ILE A 71 2.12 -8.01 -3.07
N ARG A 72 1.29 -9.05 -2.89
CA ARG A 72 0.65 -9.31 -1.59
C ARG A 72 1.70 -9.50 -0.49
N ARG A 73 2.71 -10.34 -0.74
CA ARG A 73 3.79 -10.59 0.24
C ARG A 73 4.61 -9.34 0.54
N PHE A 74 4.90 -8.54 -0.48
CA PHE A 74 5.61 -7.27 -0.34
C PHE A 74 4.86 -6.30 0.58
N ILE A 75 3.57 -6.09 0.35
CA ILE A 75 2.75 -5.20 1.18
C ILE A 75 2.56 -5.77 2.59
N GLN A 76 2.36 -7.09 2.73
CA GLN A 76 2.34 -7.74 4.04
C GLN A 76 3.65 -7.49 4.82
N SER A 77 4.80 -7.62 4.14
CA SER A 77 6.10 -7.33 4.74
C SER A 77 6.21 -5.88 5.24
N ALA A 78 5.64 -4.91 4.51
CA ALA A 78 5.61 -3.50 4.95
C ALA A 78 4.73 -3.29 6.19
N TYR A 79 3.57 -3.95 6.27
CA TYR A 79 2.69 -3.88 7.44
C TYR A 79 3.33 -4.51 8.68
N ASP A 80 3.96 -5.69 8.52
CA ASP A 80 4.63 -6.40 9.59
C ASP A 80 5.82 -5.57 10.12
N ALA A 81 6.59 -4.96 9.21
CA ALA A 81 7.69 -4.06 9.53
C ALA A 81 7.19 -2.81 10.29
N ARG A 82 6.13 -2.15 9.83
CA ARG A 82 5.54 -0.99 10.52
C ARG A 82 5.02 -1.37 11.91
N SER A 83 4.44 -2.55 12.06
CA SER A 83 3.99 -3.07 13.35
C SER A 83 5.17 -3.21 14.33
N ALA A 84 6.28 -3.80 13.87
CA ALA A 84 7.50 -3.92 14.67
C ALA A 84 8.05 -2.56 15.13
N VAL A 85 8.13 -1.58 14.22
CA VAL A 85 8.56 -0.20 14.54
C VAL A 85 7.65 0.44 15.59
N ALA A 86 6.32 0.28 15.47
CA ALA A 86 5.36 0.85 16.41
C ALA A 86 5.49 0.27 17.84
N HIS A 87 6.04 -0.93 17.97
CA HIS A 87 6.34 -1.55 19.26
C HIS A 87 7.77 -1.25 19.77
N GLY A 88 8.50 -0.34 19.10
CA GLY A 88 9.87 0.03 19.45
C GLY A 88 10.93 -0.97 19.00
N GLY A 89 10.58 -1.90 18.11
CA GLY A 89 11.51 -2.88 17.54
C GLY A 89 12.36 -2.30 16.41
N ALA A 90 13.55 -2.86 16.22
CA ALA A 90 14.41 -2.59 15.06
C ALA A 90 13.99 -3.46 13.86
N LEU A 91 14.20 -2.95 12.64
CA LEU A 91 13.92 -3.68 11.42
C LEU A 91 15.08 -4.61 11.04
N ASP A 92 14.78 -5.90 10.86
CA ASP A 92 15.75 -6.88 10.35
C ASP A 92 15.53 -7.14 8.84
N VAL A 93 16.55 -6.84 8.04
CA VAL A 93 16.56 -7.10 6.59
C VAL A 93 16.28 -8.57 6.24
N LYS A 94 16.54 -9.52 7.15
CA LYS A 94 16.28 -10.95 6.95
C LYS A 94 14.79 -11.28 6.89
N VAL A 95 13.93 -10.48 7.53
CA VAL A 95 12.47 -10.69 7.52
C VAL A 95 11.77 -9.86 6.45
N LEU A 96 12.43 -8.83 5.91
CA LEU A 96 11.89 -7.99 4.83
C LEU A 96 11.92 -8.72 3.47
N ARG A 97 10.92 -8.45 2.63
CA ARG A 97 10.83 -8.98 1.26
C ARG A 97 10.46 -7.88 0.30
N MET A 98 11.26 -7.67 -0.75
CA MET A 98 10.99 -6.70 -1.80
C MET A 98 9.99 -7.22 -2.83
N ARG A 99 9.59 -6.33 -3.74
CA ARG A 99 8.65 -6.61 -4.83
C ARG A 99 9.11 -7.71 -5.79
N ASP A 100 10.40 -8.00 -5.87
CA ASP A 100 10.97 -9.08 -6.69
C ASP A 100 11.18 -10.40 -5.93
N GLY A 101 10.72 -10.48 -4.68
CA GLY A 101 10.89 -11.67 -3.83
C GLY A 101 12.20 -11.70 -3.05
N LYS A 102 13.17 -10.84 -3.38
CA LYS A 102 14.48 -10.84 -2.73
C LYS A 102 14.45 -10.12 -1.39
N ARG A 103 15.48 -10.39 -0.60
CA ARG A 103 15.76 -9.62 0.62
C ARG A 103 16.45 -8.32 0.24
N PRO A 104 16.12 -7.21 0.91
CA PRO A 104 16.89 -5.99 0.74
C PRO A 104 18.26 -6.13 1.41
N GLU A 105 19.25 -5.40 0.89
CA GLU A 105 20.58 -5.20 1.48
C GLU A 105 20.53 -4.24 2.68
N SER A 106 19.52 -3.37 2.73
CA SER A 106 19.30 -2.42 3.83
C SER A 106 17.82 -2.07 4.00
N VAL A 107 17.45 -1.61 5.19
CA VAL A 107 16.10 -1.07 5.46
C VAL A 107 15.77 0.07 4.48
N LYS A 108 16.75 0.96 4.22
CA LYS A 108 16.60 2.06 3.27
C LYS A 108 16.27 1.59 1.85
N GLN A 109 16.88 0.49 1.38
CA GLN A 109 16.55 -0.07 0.07
C GLN A 109 15.09 -0.58 0.03
N PHE A 110 14.64 -1.25 1.09
CA PHE A 110 13.24 -1.68 1.19
C PHE A 110 12.28 -0.49 1.18
N VAL A 111 12.57 0.55 1.95
CA VAL A 111 11.78 1.79 2.00
C VAL A 111 11.71 2.47 0.64
N ASN A 112 12.84 2.58 -0.07
CA ASN A 112 12.86 3.14 -1.43
C ASN A 112 12.02 2.32 -2.41
N ASN A 113 12.04 0.98 -2.28
CA ASN A 113 11.21 0.10 -3.11
C ASN A 113 9.72 0.31 -2.83
N LEU A 114 9.36 0.49 -1.54
CA LEU A 114 7.99 0.79 -1.13
C LEU A 114 7.55 2.18 -1.59
N ASP A 115 8.40 3.20 -1.45
CA ASP A 115 8.13 4.56 -1.92
C ASP A 115 7.82 4.58 -3.42
N ALA A 116 8.66 3.94 -4.24
CA ALA A 116 8.45 3.84 -5.67
C ALA A 116 7.11 3.14 -6.01
N PHE A 117 6.80 2.05 -5.31
CA PHE A 117 5.54 1.33 -5.48
C PHE A 117 4.32 2.20 -5.14
N ILE A 118 4.34 2.87 -3.98
CA ILE A 118 3.24 3.69 -3.50
C ILE A 118 3.07 4.97 -4.34
N ARG A 119 4.16 5.57 -4.84
CA ARG A 119 4.11 6.68 -5.81
C ARG A 119 3.44 6.27 -7.11
N ALA A 120 3.80 5.11 -7.66
CA ALA A 120 3.17 4.61 -8.88
C ALA A 120 1.67 4.38 -8.68
N ALA A 121 1.28 3.81 -7.53
CA ALA A 121 -0.12 3.64 -7.17
C ALA A 121 -0.84 4.99 -7.00
N ALA A 122 -0.23 5.96 -6.32
CA ALA A 122 -0.81 7.29 -6.15
C ALA A 122 -0.98 8.04 -7.48
N LEU A 123 -0.02 7.90 -8.40
CA LEU A 123 -0.12 8.47 -9.75
C LEU A 123 -1.30 7.85 -10.51
N LYS A 124 -1.40 6.52 -10.52
CA LYS A 124 -2.53 5.81 -11.12
C LYS A 124 -3.87 6.25 -10.52
N ALA A 125 -3.93 6.41 -9.20
CA ALA A 125 -5.10 6.91 -8.49
C ALA A 125 -5.50 8.33 -8.94
N VAL A 126 -4.54 9.25 -9.04
CA VAL A 126 -4.77 10.62 -9.53
C VAL A 126 -5.29 10.61 -10.97
N THR A 127 -4.68 9.83 -11.86
CA THR A 127 -5.11 9.72 -13.27
C THR A 127 -6.54 9.18 -13.40
N LEU A 128 -6.91 8.17 -12.61
CA LEU A 128 -8.27 7.65 -12.58
C LEU A 128 -9.26 8.73 -12.13
N VAL A 129 -8.95 9.45 -11.05
CA VAL A 129 -9.80 10.54 -10.56
C VAL A 129 -9.92 11.68 -11.57
N ALA A 130 -8.82 12.05 -12.23
CA ALA A 130 -8.80 13.08 -13.27
C ALA A 130 -9.64 12.69 -14.50
N SER A 131 -9.73 11.39 -14.82
CA SER A 131 -10.60 10.86 -15.88
C SER A 131 -12.07 10.68 -15.46
N GLY A 132 -12.46 11.16 -14.28
CA GLY A 132 -13.82 11.07 -13.76
C GLY A 132 -14.18 9.71 -13.13
N LYS A 133 -13.24 8.76 -13.08
CA LYS A 133 -13.43 7.48 -12.38
C LYS A 133 -13.25 7.69 -10.88
N MET A 134 -14.02 6.96 -10.08
CA MET A 134 -13.93 7.03 -8.62
C MET A 134 -13.09 5.89 -8.08
N LEU A 135 -12.23 6.19 -7.11
CA LEU A 135 -11.57 5.19 -6.26
C LEU A 135 -12.60 4.67 -5.26
N ASP A 136 -13.34 3.65 -5.68
CA ASP A 136 -14.36 2.98 -4.88
C ASP A 136 -14.02 1.50 -4.76
N TRP A 137 -13.44 1.12 -3.63
CA TRP A 137 -13.06 -0.28 -3.42
C TRP A 137 -14.26 -1.21 -3.27
N GLN A 138 -15.39 -0.75 -2.75
CA GLN A 138 -16.61 -1.56 -2.69
C GLN A 138 -17.13 -1.85 -4.11
N GLY A 139 -17.10 -0.85 -4.99
CA GLY A 139 -17.47 -1.03 -6.40
C GLY A 139 -16.46 -1.86 -7.20
N TRP A 140 -15.16 -1.67 -6.96
CA TRP A 140 -14.10 -2.40 -7.65
C TRP A 140 -14.02 -3.87 -7.24
N GLU A 141 -14.22 -4.19 -5.95
CA GLU A 141 -14.29 -5.58 -5.49
C GLU A 141 -15.46 -6.32 -6.14
N ALA A 142 -16.64 -5.70 -6.24
CA ALA A 142 -17.80 -6.28 -6.90
C ALA A 142 -17.54 -6.55 -8.41
N GLN A 143 -16.94 -5.59 -9.12
CA GLN A 143 -16.62 -5.74 -10.55
C GLN A 143 -15.51 -6.78 -10.82
N MET A 144 -14.55 -6.92 -9.90
CA MET A 144 -13.44 -7.87 -10.04
C MET A 144 -13.79 -9.30 -9.63
N LEU A 145 -14.72 -9.49 -8.68
CA LEU A 145 -15.25 -10.81 -8.36
C LEU A 145 -16.12 -11.37 -9.50
N ASP A 146 -16.81 -10.50 -10.24
CA ASP A 146 -17.63 -10.88 -11.40
C ASP A 146 -16.80 -11.19 -12.67
N SER A 147 -15.53 -10.78 -12.68
CA SER A 147 -14.59 -11.01 -13.80
C SER A 147 -13.48 -12.02 -13.47
N ALA A 148 -13.53 -12.66 -12.30
CA ALA A 148 -12.64 -13.77 -11.96
C ALA A 148 -13.12 -15.06 -12.65
N PRO A 149 -12.27 -15.78 -13.40
CA PRO A 149 -12.65 -17.09 -13.93
C PRO A 149 -13.03 -18.02 -12.77
N PRO A 150 -14.03 -18.90 -12.95
CA PRO A 150 -14.43 -19.82 -11.90
C PRO A 150 -13.22 -20.66 -11.48
N VAL A 151 -12.97 -20.70 -10.18
CA VAL A 151 -11.96 -21.56 -9.59
C VAL A 151 -12.41 -23.00 -9.81
N SER A 152 -11.78 -23.65 -10.79
CA SER A 152 -11.88 -25.09 -11.09
C SER A 152 -11.07 -25.91 -10.10
#